data_AF-A0A961CFR3-F1
#
_entry.id   AF-A0A961CFR3-F1
#
_cell.length_a   1.000
_cell.length_b   1.000
_cell.length_c   1.000
_cell.angle_alpha   90.00
_cell.angle_beta   90.00
_cell.angle_gamma   90.00
#
_symmetry.space_group_name_H-M   'P 1'
#
loop_
_entity.id
_entity.type
_entity.pdbx_description
1 polymer ?
#
loop_
_entity_poly.entity_id
_entity_poly.type
_entity_poly.pdbx_seq_one_letter_code
_entity_poly.pdbx_strand_id
1 'polypeptide(L)' 'RIDAMIDPTVARWDVAPMPVIIGEAGGRFSALDGEAGADRGSGIATNGALHDELLTVMAGGPR' A
#
# COMPACT_ATOMS: atom_id res chain seq x y z
N ARG A 1 16.36 4.04 -5.33
CA ARG A 1 15.03 4.65 -5.10
C ARG A 1 13.98 3.63 -5.52
N ILE A 2 12.90 3.50 -4.76
CA ILE A 2 11.79 2.57 -5.02
C ILE A 2 10.51 3.40 -5.05
N ASP A 3 9.61 3.10 -6.00
CA ASP A 3 8.35 3.84 -6.17
C ASP A 3 7.13 3.08 -5.61
N ALA A 4 7.25 1.77 -5.41
CA ALA A 4 6.24 0.93 -4.80
C ALA A 4 6.84 -0.29 -4.08
N MET A 5 6.18 -0.71 -3.00
CA MET A 5 6.42 -1.97 -2.27
C MET A 5 5.08 -2.66 -2.03
N ILE A 6 5.06 -3.99 -2.14
CA ILE A 6 3.86 -4.82 -2.01
C ILE A 6 4.19 -5.99 -1.08
N ASP A 7 3.44 -6.11 0.00
CA ASP A 7 3.45 -7.23 0.92
C ASP A 7 2.07 -7.92 0.87
N PRO A 8 1.93 -9.03 0.11
CA PRO A 8 0.64 -9.72 -0.03
C PRO A 8 0.10 -10.31 1.26
N THR A 9 1.01 -10.71 2.16
CA THR A 9 0.71 -11.21 3.50
C THR A 9 1.67 -10.58 4.48
N VAL A 10 1.15 -9.85 5.48
CA VAL A 10 1.98 -9.18 6.48
C VAL A 10 1.29 -9.12 7.83
N ALA A 11 2.08 -9.18 8.90
CA ALA A 11 1.54 -8.98 10.23
C ALA A 11 1.44 -7.49 10.54
N ARG A 12 0.44 -7.11 11.35
CA ARG A 12 0.22 -5.71 11.73
C ARG A 12 1.48 -5.05 12.30
N TRP A 13 2.25 -5.75 13.13
CA TRP A 13 3.43 -5.18 13.78
C TRP A 13 4.58 -4.85 12.81
N ASP A 14 4.60 -5.46 11.62
CA ASP A 14 5.62 -5.16 10.60
C ASP A 14 5.28 -3.87 9.84
N VAL A 15 3.99 -3.54 9.69
CA VAL A 15 3.52 -2.37 8.92
C VAL A 15 2.79 -1.29 9.73
N ALA A 16 2.62 -1.46 11.03
CA ALA A 16 1.90 -0.51 11.90
C ALA A 16 2.39 0.95 11.76
N PRO A 17 3.70 1.23 11.61
CA PRO A 17 4.17 2.60 11.42
C PRO A 17 3.98 3.14 9.99
N MET A 18 3.78 2.28 9.00
CA MET A 18 3.83 2.64 7.59
C MET A 18 2.76 3.66 7.15
N PRO A 19 1.49 3.57 7.59
CA PRO A 19 0.50 4.61 7.27
C PRO A 19 0.95 6.02 7.66
N VAL A 20 1.63 6.15 8.80
CA VAL A 20 2.13 7.44 9.29
C VAL A 20 3.39 7.84 8.52
N ILE A 21 4.44 7.00 8.52
CA ILE A 21 5.74 7.35 7.92
C ILE A 21 5.58 7.65 6.42
N ILE A 22 4.86 6.80 5.70
CA ILE A 22 4.66 6.95 4.26
C ILE A 22 3.75 8.16 3.98
N GLY A 23 2.69 8.36 4.77
CA GLY A 23 1.81 9.52 4.64
C GLY A 23 2.53 10.85 4.85
N GLU A 24 3.33 10.97 5.90
CA GLU A 24 4.12 12.18 6.19
C GLU A 24 5.23 12.41 5.16
N ALA A 25 5.71 11.36 4.50
CA ALA A 25 6.64 11.45 3.37
C ALA A 25 5.97 11.81 2.03
N GLY A 26 4.65 12.00 2.01
CA GLY A 26 3.86 12.33 0.82
C GLY A 26 3.52 11.12 -0.07
N GLY A 27 3.73 9.90 0.43
CA GLY A 27 3.33 8.66 -0.22
C GLY A 27 1.91 8.22 0.17
N ARG A 28 1.54 7.00 -0.24
CA ARG A 28 0.29 6.36 0.16
C ARG A 28 0.53 4.94 0.63
N PHE A 29 -0.18 4.54 1.69
CA PHE A 29 -0.20 3.18 2.21
C PHE A 29 -1.64 2.66 2.31
N SER A 30 -1.90 1.47 1.80
CA SER A 30 -3.19 0.77 1.88
C SER A 30 -2.98 -0.74 1.94
N ALA A 31 -4.04 -1.50 2.13
CA ALA A 31 -4.06 -2.92 1.79
C ALA A 31 -4.29 -3.14 0.28
N LEU A 32 -4.23 -4.41 -0.15
CA LEU A 32 -4.50 -4.82 -1.53
C LEU A 32 -5.94 -4.51 -2.00
N ASP A 33 -6.88 -4.37 -1.05
CA ASP A 33 -8.27 -3.96 -1.32
C ASP A 33 -8.42 -2.44 -1.52
N GLY A 34 -7.34 -1.67 -1.39
CA GLY A 34 -7.30 -0.21 -1.52
C GLY A 34 -7.67 0.54 -0.24
N GLU A 35 -8.07 -0.16 0.81
CA GLU A 35 -8.44 0.48 2.07
C GLU A 35 -7.20 0.84 2.90
N ALA A 36 -7.23 2.02 3.50
CA ALA A 36 -6.15 2.47 4.38
C ALA A 36 -6.12 1.66 5.69
N GLY A 37 -4.93 1.56 6.29
CA GLY A 37 -4.72 0.92 7.60
C GLY A 37 -3.71 -0.22 7.57
N ALA A 38 -3.16 -0.52 8.74
CA ALA A 38 -2.11 -1.54 8.93
C ALA A 38 -2.65 -2.88 9.48
N ASP A 39 -3.97 -3.02 9.62
CA ASP A 39 -4.67 -4.11 10.29
C ASP A 39 -5.41 -5.05 9.31
N ARG A 40 -5.01 -5.04 8.04
CA ARG A 40 -5.71 -5.73 6.93
C ARG A 40 -5.00 -6.98 6.39
N GLY A 41 -3.85 -7.34 6.95
CA GLY A 41 -3.10 -8.54 6.56
C GLY A 41 -2.34 -8.45 5.24
N SER A 42 -2.40 -7.30 4.55
CA SER A 42 -1.58 -6.95 3.38
C SER A 42 -1.16 -5.49 3.44
N GLY A 43 -0.17 -5.10 2.64
CA GLY A 43 0.32 -3.73 2.56
C GLY A 43 0.81 -3.37 1.17
N ILE A 44 0.46 -2.18 0.70
CA ILE A 44 0.98 -1.54 -0.49
C ILE A 44 1.43 -0.14 -0.07
N ALA A 45 2.72 0.14 -0.24
CA ALA A 45 3.28 1.48 -0.08
C ALA A 45 3.70 2.02 -1.44
N THR A 46 3.33 3.26 -1.79
CA THR A 46 3.76 3.90 -3.05
C THR A 46 4.16 5.36 -2.83
N ASN A 47 4.77 5.94 -3.85
CA ASN A 47 5.01 7.39 -3.97
C ASN A 47 3.72 8.25 -4.12
N GLY A 48 2.53 7.66 -3.93
CA GLY A 48 1.24 8.31 -4.11
C GLY A 48 0.76 8.30 -5.55
N ALA A 49 1.59 8.75 -6.50
CA ALA A 49 1.21 8.89 -7.91
C ALA A 49 0.81 7.57 -8.58
N LEU A 50 1.47 6.46 -8.21
CA LEU A 50 1.22 5.15 -8.81
C LEU A 50 0.16 4.32 -8.07
N HIS A 51 -0.42 4.84 -6.98
CA HIS A 51 -1.17 3.99 -6.05
C HIS A 51 -2.42 3.35 -6.67
N ASP A 52 -3.25 4.14 -7.35
CA ASP A 52 -4.52 3.66 -7.91
C ASP A 52 -4.32 2.79 -9.15
N GLU A 53 -3.32 3.11 -9.98
CA GLU A 53 -2.91 2.28 -11.11
C GLU A 53 -2.41 0.91 -10.63
N LEU A 54 -1.56 0.89 -9.60
CA LEU A 54 -1.03 -0.35 -9.05
C LEU A 54 -2.12 -1.23 -8.45
N LEU A 55 -3.07 -0.64 -7.71
CA LEU A 55 -4.25 -1.35 -7.20
C LEU A 55 -5.07 -1.97 -8.34
N THR A 56 -5.26 -1.24 -9.45
CA THR A 56 -5.99 -1.74 -10.62
C THR A 56 -5.28 -2.94 -11.26
N VAL A 57 -3.95 -2.88 -11.38
CA VAL A 57 -3.15 -4.00 -11.90
C VAL A 57 -3.22 -5.21 -10.96
N MET A 58 -3.13 -4.99 -9.65
CA MET A 58 -3.24 -6.07 -8.64
C MET A 58 -4.64 -6.71 -8.60
N ALA A 59 -5.68 -5.96 -8.97
CA ALA A 59 -7.05 -6.47 -9.10
C ALA A 59 -7.30 -7.29 -10.40
N GLY A 60 -6.29 -7.43 -11.27
CA GLY A 60 -6.41 -8.18 -12.53
C GLY A 60 -6.64 -7.31 -13.78
N GLY A 61 -6.41 -6.00 -13.69
CA GLY A 61 -6.58 -5.05 -14.78
C GLY A 61 -7.99 -4.44 -14.87
N PRO A 62 -8.24 -3.54 -15.83
CA PRO A 62 -9.56 -2.96 -16.02
C PRO A 62 -10.58 -4.04 -16.41
N ARG A 63 -11.75 -4.00 -15.76
CA ARG A 63 -12.95 -4.70 -16.22
C ARG A 63 -13.54 -3.99 -17.43
#